data_AF-A0ABD7TTC5-F1
#
_entry.id   AF-A0ABD7TTC5-F1
#
_cell.length_a   1.000
_cell.length_b   1.000
_cell.length_c   1.000
_cell.angle_alpha   90.00
_cell.angle_beta   90.00
_cell.angle_gamma   90.00
#
_symmetry.space_group_name_H-M   'P 1'
#
loop_
_entity.id
_entity.type
_entity.pdbx_description
1 polymer ?
#
loop_
_entity_poly.entity_id
_entity_poly.type
_entity_poly.pdbx_seq_one_letter_code
_entity_poly.pdbx_strand_id
1 'polypeptide(L)'
;MSNTDKITQEIILNYDFNNYERPSDFIDKTWNFFKENYKSNNSINGKIFENLIVYILAYEGIKHIYEQAEVVFVPNAIFDIVLYHPKKTFTLSLKTTLRERWKQADLEAYAIKNVLKESSSYVITLSENEVITRRKKYKIGEDFYNGLDGFILANTEEFDKLVSTLKGIDFVPSEKISIIKKEDRYSTLENLNTKFDL
;
A
#
# COMPACT_ATOMS: atom_id res chain seq x y z
N MET A 1 11.86 18.62 -6.47
CA MET A 1 12.27 17.31 -5.92
C MET A 1 12.76 17.49 -4.51
N SER A 2 12.24 16.69 -3.58
CA SER A 2 12.75 16.58 -2.22
C SER A 2 14.18 16.00 -2.22
N ASN A 3 14.90 16.10 -1.09
CA ASN A 3 16.22 15.50 -0.97
C ASN A 3 16.16 13.96 -1.14
N THR A 4 15.12 13.32 -0.63
CA THR A 4 14.89 11.88 -0.79
C THR A 4 14.63 11.50 -2.24
N ASP A 5 13.91 12.31 -3.02
CA ASP A 5 13.67 12.01 -4.44
C ASP A 5 14.98 12.04 -5.25
N LYS A 6 15.90 12.96 -4.92
CA LYS A 6 17.21 13.04 -5.56
C LYS A 6 18.05 11.79 -5.26
N ILE A 7 18.05 11.36 -4.00
CA ILE A 7 18.74 10.13 -3.58
C ILE A 7 18.13 8.92 -4.29
N THR A 8 16.79 8.79 -4.32
CA THR A 8 16.12 7.70 -5.05
C THR A 8 16.49 7.71 -6.54
N GLN A 9 16.47 8.89 -7.17
CA GLN A 9 16.87 9.03 -8.57
C GLN A 9 18.30 8.53 -8.80
N GLU A 10 19.24 8.91 -7.95
CA GLU A 10 20.64 8.47 -8.07
C GLU A 10 20.77 6.95 -7.88
N ILE A 11 20.07 6.36 -6.90
CA ILE A 11 20.02 4.90 -6.70
C ILE A 11 19.52 4.20 -7.97
N ILE A 12 18.42 4.69 -8.57
CA ILE A 12 17.83 4.10 -9.78
C ILE A 12 18.78 4.24 -10.97
N LEU A 13 19.41 5.39 -11.16
CA LEU A 13 20.34 5.63 -12.26
C LEU A 13 21.61 4.77 -12.19
N ASN A 14 22.02 4.37 -10.98
CA ASN A 14 23.15 3.47 -10.78
C ASN A 14 22.77 1.98 -10.84
N TYR A 15 21.48 1.65 -10.94
CA TYR A 15 21.05 0.26 -11.07
C TYR A 15 21.12 -0.21 -12.52
N ASP A 16 21.78 -1.34 -12.76
CA ASP A 16 21.89 -1.93 -14.10
C ASP A 16 20.64 -2.77 -14.44
N PHE A 17 19.69 -2.13 -15.10
CA PHE A 17 18.46 -2.80 -15.56
C PHE A 17 18.69 -3.83 -16.67
N ASN A 18 19.85 -3.86 -17.34
CA ASN A 18 20.12 -4.90 -18.35
C ASN A 18 20.33 -6.27 -17.70
N ASN A 19 20.75 -6.30 -16.44
CA ASN A 19 20.94 -7.51 -15.63
C ASN A 19 19.85 -7.64 -14.55
N TYR A 20 18.69 -7.06 -14.79
CA TYR A 20 17.52 -7.20 -13.93
C TYR A 20 16.85 -8.56 -14.16
N GLU A 21 16.65 -9.32 -13.09
CA GLU A 21 15.95 -10.61 -13.14
C GLU A 21 14.65 -10.62 -12.33
N ARG A 22 14.67 -10.06 -11.11
CA ARG A 22 13.58 -10.17 -10.14
C ARG A 22 13.37 -8.89 -9.32
N PRO A 23 12.12 -8.56 -8.96
CA PRO A 23 11.81 -7.41 -8.12
C PRO A 23 12.54 -7.43 -6.77
N SER A 24 12.67 -8.59 -6.14
CA SER A 24 13.38 -8.73 -4.86
C SER A 24 14.86 -8.34 -4.97
N ASP A 25 15.50 -8.72 -6.08
CA ASP A 25 16.92 -8.44 -6.31
C ASP A 25 17.16 -6.96 -6.58
N PHE A 26 16.21 -6.30 -7.25
CA PHE A 26 16.21 -4.84 -7.37
C PHE A 26 16.17 -4.20 -5.98
N ILE A 27 15.23 -4.60 -5.13
CA ILE A 27 15.10 -4.04 -3.78
C ILE A 27 16.36 -4.30 -2.96
N ASP A 28 16.88 -5.53 -2.95
CA ASP A 28 18.06 -5.89 -2.17
C ASP A 28 19.29 -5.05 -2.59
N LYS A 29 19.62 -5.03 -3.89
CA LYS A 29 20.78 -4.31 -4.42
C LYS A 29 20.66 -2.79 -4.22
N THR A 30 19.49 -2.22 -4.52
CA THR A 30 19.28 -0.76 -4.39
C THR A 30 19.24 -0.31 -2.94
N TRP A 31 18.66 -1.13 -2.05
CA TRP A 31 18.66 -0.85 -0.62
C TRP A 31 20.06 -0.92 -0.03
N ASN A 32 20.85 -1.92 -0.39
CA ASN A 32 22.24 -2.05 0.05
C ASN A 32 23.09 -0.88 -0.44
N PHE A 33 22.96 -0.51 -1.72
CA PHE A 33 23.62 0.70 -2.26
C PHE A 33 23.24 1.96 -1.47
N PHE A 34 21.95 2.15 -1.17
CA PHE A 34 21.50 3.28 -0.34
C PHE A 34 22.16 3.28 1.04
N LYS A 35 22.20 2.12 1.69
CA LYS A 35 22.75 1.95 3.04
C LYS A 35 24.26 2.18 3.13
N GLU A 36 24.99 1.89 2.06
CA GLU A 36 26.44 2.10 1.98
C GLU A 36 26.81 3.55 1.64
N ASN A 37 26.03 4.22 0.79
CA ASN A 37 26.41 5.50 0.21
C ASN A 37 25.78 6.73 0.90
N TYR A 38 24.72 6.55 1.70
CA TYR A 38 24.00 7.67 2.29
C TYR A 38 23.81 7.52 3.80
N LYS A 39 23.78 8.67 4.49
CA LYS A 39 23.42 8.71 5.91
C LYS A 39 21.95 8.35 6.09
N SER A 40 21.71 7.27 6.80
CA SER A 40 20.38 6.76 7.07
C SER A 40 19.80 7.32 8.36
N ASN A 41 18.54 7.76 8.33
CA ASN A 41 17.70 7.93 9.51
C ASN A 41 16.29 7.38 9.22
N ASN A 42 15.46 7.18 10.23
CA ASN A 42 14.18 6.50 10.07
C ASN A 42 13.25 7.17 9.03
N SER A 43 13.22 8.50 8.97
CA SER A 43 12.39 9.25 8.02
C SER A 43 12.90 9.10 6.59
N ILE A 44 14.21 9.28 6.36
CA ILE A 44 14.83 9.08 5.04
C ILE A 44 14.64 7.63 4.59
N ASN A 45 14.90 6.66 5.48
CA ASN A 45 14.77 5.24 5.19
C ASN A 45 13.36 4.87 4.74
N GLY A 46 12.34 5.35 5.46
CA GLY A 46 10.95 5.13 5.10
C GLY A 46 10.66 5.66 3.69
N LYS A 47 11.04 6.92 3.42
CA LYS A 47 10.73 7.54 2.14
C LYS A 47 11.48 6.93 0.95
N ILE A 48 12.76 6.58 1.12
CA ILE A 48 13.52 5.87 0.09
C ILE A 48 12.90 4.50 -0.19
N PHE A 49 12.52 3.77 0.86
CA PHE A 49 11.88 2.46 0.70
C PHE A 49 10.55 2.56 -0.05
N GLU A 50 9.69 3.51 0.30
CA GLU A 50 8.44 3.80 -0.42
C GLU A 50 8.70 4.05 -1.91
N ASN A 51 9.61 4.98 -2.22
CA ASN A 51 9.92 5.35 -3.59
C ASN A 51 10.47 4.16 -4.40
N LEU A 52 11.32 3.32 -3.81
CA LEU A 52 11.86 2.12 -4.49
C LEU A 52 10.78 1.07 -4.77
N ILE A 53 9.86 0.84 -3.82
CA ILE A 53 8.73 -0.08 -4.01
C ILE A 53 7.81 0.44 -5.12
N VAL A 54 7.40 1.71 -5.08
CA VAL A 54 6.56 2.31 -6.13
C VAL A 54 7.24 2.22 -7.48
N TYR A 55 8.53 2.55 -7.55
CA TYR A 55 9.29 2.49 -8.79
C TYR A 55 9.31 1.07 -9.38
N ILE A 56 9.64 0.05 -8.58
CA ILE A 56 9.74 -1.32 -9.11
C ILE A 56 8.37 -1.88 -9.52
N LEU A 57 7.29 -1.54 -8.79
CA LEU A 57 5.94 -1.91 -9.20
C LEU A 57 5.58 -1.28 -10.55
N ALA A 58 5.87 0.00 -10.74
CA ALA A 58 5.64 0.70 -12.00
C ALA A 58 6.50 0.14 -13.14
N TYR A 59 7.77 -0.14 -12.88
CA TYR A 59 8.70 -0.76 -13.84
C TYR A 59 8.20 -2.14 -14.32
N GLU A 60 7.59 -2.90 -13.41
CA GLU A 60 6.97 -4.19 -13.68
C GLU A 60 5.63 -4.10 -14.44
N GLY A 61 5.20 -2.89 -14.81
CA GLY A 61 4.01 -2.64 -15.62
C GLY A 61 2.71 -2.51 -14.82
N ILE A 62 2.78 -2.45 -13.49
CA ILE A 62 1.62 -2.20 -12.63
C ILE A 62 1.22 -0.73 -12.78
N LYS A 63 -0.02 -0.50 -13.21
CA LYS A 63 -0.58 0.84 -13.46
C LYS A 63 -1.51 1.27 -12.32
N HIS A 64 -1.85 2.55 -12.31
CA HIS A 64 -2.82 3.15 -11.37
C HIS A 64 -2.45 2.92 -9.90
N ILE A 65 -1.16 3.11 -9.59
CA ILE A 65 -0.63 3.07 -8.23
C ILE A 65 -1.05 4.37 -7.53
N TYR A 66 -2.00 4.28 -6.59
CA TYR A 66 -2.37 5.41 -5.75
C TYR A 66 -1.47 5.43 -4.52
N GLU A 67 -0.62 6.45 -4.42
CA GLU A 67 0.27 6.65 -3.27
C GLU A 67 -0.39 7.57 -2.23
N GLN A 68 -0.17 7.29 -0.93
CA GLN A 68 -0.69 8.11 0.18
C GLN A 68 -2.19 8.39 0.02
N ALA A 69 -2.95 7.35 -0.33
CA ALA A 69 -4.32 7.47 -0.80
C ALA A 69 -5.32 7.43 0.36
N GLU A 70 -6.32 8.30 0.29
CA GLU A 70 -7.51 8.25 1.14
C GLU A 70 -8.63 7.50 0.42
N VAL A 71 -9.19 6.48 1.05
CA VAL A 71 -10.29 5.68 0.50
C VAL A 71 -11.61 6.20 1.06
N VAL A 72 -12.56 6.52 0.18
CA VAL A 72 -13.89 7.00 0.58
C VAL A 72 -14.55 5.99 1.52
N PHE A 73 -15.21 6.50 2.57
CA PHE A 73 -15.83 5.71 3.65
C PHE A 73 -14.86 4.99 4.59
N VAL A 74 -13.55 5.20 4.45
CA VAL A 74 -12.54 4.79 5.42
C VAL A 74 -11.95 6.05 6.07
N PRO A 75 -12.58 6.60 7.12
CA PRO A 75 -12.17 7.87 7.69
C PRO A 75 -10.79 7.75 8.37
N ASN A 76 -9.97 8.80 8.23
CA ASN A 76 -8.69 8.96 8.93
C ASN A 76 -7.64 7.87 8.62
N ALA A 77 -7.78 7.17 7.49
CA ALA A 77 -6.79 6.21 7.01
C ALA A 77 -6.11 6.75 5.75
N ILE A 78 -4.78 6.83 5.79
CA ILE A 78 -3.93 7.16 4.64
C ILE A 78 -3.13 5.92 4.31
N PHE A 79 -3.41 5.32 3.16
CA PHE A 79 -2.78 4.09 2.72
C PHE A 79 -1.51 4.41 1.92
N ASP A 80 -0.39 3.75 2.23
CA ASP A 80 0.87 3.99 1.51
C ASP A 80 0.71 3.70 0.01
N ILE A 81 0.12 2.56 -0.35
CA ILE A 81 -0.29 2.22 -1.72
C ILE A 81 -1.69 1.60 -1.72
N VAL A 82 -2.53 2.03 -2.66
CA VAL A 82 -3.77 1.36 -3.06
C VAL A 82 -3.71 1.00 -4.54
N LEU A 83 -4.03 -0.24 -4.88
CA LEU A 83 -4.20 -0.73 -6.25
C LEU A 83 -5.65 -1.16 -6.42
N TYR A 84 -6.43 -0.33 -7.14
CA TYR A 84 -7.87 -0.51 -7.22
C TYR A 84 -8.28 -1.41 -8.39
N HIS A 85 -9.06 -2.43 -8.06
CA HIS A 85 -9.85 -3.18 -9.02
C HIS A 85 -11.17 -3.58 -8.33
N PRO A 86 -12.34 -3.48 -9.00
CA PRO A 86 -13.65 -3.68 -8.37
C PRO A 86 -13.83 -5.01 -7.63
N LYS A 87 -13.06 -6.04 -7.99
CA LYS A 87 -13.12 -7.37 -7.38
C LYS A 87 -11.83 -7.84 -6.69
N LYS A 88 -10.75 -7.06 -6.78
CA LYS A 88 -9.40 -7.47 -6.31
C LYS A 88 -8.56 -6.24 -5.97
N THR A 89 -8.96 -5.51 -4.93
CA THR A 89 -8.21 -4.32 -4.50
C THR A 89 -7.04 -4.75 -3.61
N PHE A 90 -5.90 -4.08 -3.71
CA PHE A 90 -4.77 -4.31 -2.81
C PHE A 90 -4.43 -3.04 -2.04
N THR A 91 -4.15 -3.17 -0.75
CA THR A 91 -3.49 -2.14 0.03
C THR A 91 -2.14 -2.64 0.53
N LEU A 92 -1.09 -1.86 0.26
CA LEU A 92 0.26 -2.21 0.66
C LEU A 92 0.75 -1.14 1.62
N SER A 93 0.96 -1.49 2.90
CA SER A 93 1.65 -0.60 3.83
C SER A 93 3.15 -0.88 3.81
N LEU A 94 3.96 0.17 3.73
CA LEU A 94 5.39 0.06 3.50
C LEU A 94 6.15 0.43 4.78
N LYS A 95 6.91 -0.51 5.32
CA LYS A 95 7.65 -0.28 6.58
C LYS A 95 9.02 -0.91 6.54
N THR A 96 10.07 -0.12 6.74
CA THR A 96 11.45 -0.64 6.85
C THR A 96 11.65 -1.53 8.10
N THR A 97 10.99 -1.17 9.20
CA THR A 97 10.89 -1.96 10.44
C THR A 97 9.43 -2.03 10.88
N LEU A 98 9.01 -3.06 11.63
CA LEU A 98 7.61 -3.22 12.02
C LEU A 98 7.28 -2.52 13.33
N ARG A 99 8.05 -2.81 14.39
CA ARG A 99 7.78 -2.42 15.79
C ARG A 99 6.32 -2.68 16.16
N GLU A 100 5.64 -1.74 16.80
CA GLU A 100 4.18 -1.74 17.00
C GLU A 100 3.40 -1.19 15.80
N ARG A 101 4.07 -0.55 14.84
CA ARG A 101 3.44 0.21 13.74
C ARG A 101 2.67 -0.67 12.74
N TRP A 102 2.94 -1.98 12.69
CA TRP A 102 2.10 -2.90 11.90
C TRP A 102 0.66 -2.98 12.43
N LYS A 103 0.41 -2.65 13.71
CA LYS A 103 -0.95 -2.61 14.28
C LYS A 103 -1.81 -1.55 13.60
N GLN A 104 -1.20 -0.42 13.22
CA GLN A 104 -1.90 0.61 12.47
C GLN A 104 -2.32 0.08 11.10
N ALA A 105 -1.40 -0.59 10.40
CA ALA A 105 -1.70 -1.23 9.12
C ALA A 105 -2.80 -2.31 9.25
N ASP A 106 -2.87 -3.00 10.39
CA ASP A 106 -3.95 -3.96 10.68
C ASP A 106 -5.32 -3.29 10.86
N LEU A 107 -5.37 -2.15 11.56
CA LEU A 107 -6.59 -1.37 11.71
C LEU A 107 -7.06 -0.77 10.37
N GLU A 108 -6.13 -0.25 9.57
CA GLU A 108 -6.40 0.27 8.22
C GLU A 108 -6.92 -0.83 7.29
N ALA A 109 -6.29 -2.01 7.33
CA ALA A 109 -6.72 -3.19 6.58
C ALA A 109 -8.11 -3.68 7.00
N TYR A 110 -8.39 -3.71 8.30
CA TYR A 110 -9.71 -4.05 8.81
C TYR A 110 -10.77 -3.04 8.32
N ALA A 111 -10.46 -1.75 8.37
CA ALA A 111 -11.38 -0.70 7.97
C ALA A 111 -11.67 -0.76 6.46
N ILE A 112 -10.67 -0.93 5.59
CA ILE A 112 -10.91 -1.00 4.15
C ILE A 112 -11.69 -2.25 3.75
N LYS A 113 -11.50 -3.40 4.42
CA LYS A 113 -12.29 -4.62 4.17
C LYS A 113 -13.79 -4.43 4.46
N ASN A 114 -14.17 -3.47 5.30
CA ASN A 114 -15.59 -3.14 5.51
C ASN A 114 -16.21 -2.36 4.33
N VAL A 115 -15.39 -1.68 3.53
CA VAL A 115 -15.83 -0.89 2.37
C VAL A 115 -15.63 -1.68 1.06
N LEU A 116 -14.45 -2.28 0.90
CA LEU A 116 -14.03 -3.09 -0.25
C LEU A 116 -13.78 -4.52 0.23
N LYS A 117 -14.85 -5.32 0.32
CA LYS A 117 -14.82 -6.67 0.93
C LYS A 117 -13.77 -7.61 0.33
N GLU A 118 -13.47 -7.47 -0.96
CA GLU A 118 -12.50 -8.29 -1.68
C GLU A 118 -11.09 -7.66 -1.68
N SER A 119 -10.77 -6.80 -0.71
CA SER A 119 -9.45 -6.19 -0.60
C SER A 119 -8.45 -7.12 0.09
N SER A 120 -7.25 -7.24 -0.47
CA SER A 120 -6.10 -7.88 0.17
C SER A 120 -5.13 -6.82 0.71
N SER A 121 -4.69 -6.98 1.95
CA SER A 121 -3.89 -5.98 2.66
C SER A 121 -2.61 -6.60 3.19
N TYR A 122 -1.46 -6.06 2.77
CA TYR A 122 -0.15 -6.58 3.14
C TYR A 122 0.73 -5.47 3.75
N VAL A 123 1.60 -5.86 4.68
CA VAL A 123 2.74 -5.02 5.07
C VAL A 123 3.97 -5.51 4.32
N ILE A 124 4.55 -4.64 3.50
CA ILE A 124 5.81 -4.87 2.79
C ILE A 124 6.96 -4.34 3.64
N THR A 125 7.97 -5.16 3.89
CA THR A 125 9.04 -4.82 4.83
C THR A 125 10.37 -5.48 4.49
N LEU A 126 11.45 -4.96 5.07
CA LEU A 126 12.80 -5.56 5.06
C LEU A 126 13.16 -6.20 6.41
N SER A 127 12.23 -6.20 7.37
CA SER A 127 12.51 -6.66 8.74
C SER A 127 12.20 -8.14 8.95
N GLU A 128 13.07 -8.99 8.41
CA GLU A 128 12.94 -10.46 8.44
C GLU A 128 12.71 -11.01 9.86
N ASN A 129 13.56 -10.63 10.82
CA ASN A 129 13.46 -11.13 12.20
C ASN A 129 12.12 -10.76 12.87
N GLU A 130 11.60 -9.56 12.60
CA GLU A 130 10.31 -9.13 13.12
C GLU A 130 9.15 -9.92 12.48
N VAL A 131 9.22 -10.17 11.16
CA VAL A 131 8.24 -11.00 10.43
C VAL A 131 8.24 -12.43 10.93
N ILE A 132 9.42 -13.05 11.12
CA ILE A 132 9.54 -14.42 11.64
C ILE A 132 8.91 -14.51 13.03
N THR A 133 9.28 -13.57 13.92
CA THR A 133 8.75 -13.53 15.29
C THR A 133 7.23 -13.37 15.28
N ARG A 134 6.71 -12.49 14.43
CA ARG A 134 5.29 -12.21 14.25
C ARG A 134 4.51 -13.43 13.78
N ARG A 135 4.97 -14.07 12.70
CA ARG A 135 4.34 -15.28 12.14
C ARG A 135 4.37 -16.43 13.15
N LYS A 136 5.44 -16.57 13.93
CA LYS A 136 5.53 -17.54 15.03
C LYS A 136 4.46 -17.27 16.10
N LYS A 137 4.35 -16.03 16.59
CA LYS A 137 3.35 -15.64 17.59
C LYS A 137 1.91 -15.84 17.11
N TYR A 138 1.64 -15.53 15.84
CA TYR A 138 0.36 -15.81 15.21
C TYR A 138 0.02 -17.30 15.21
N LYS A 139 0.97 -18.15 14.80
CA LYS A 139 0.77 -19.60 14.73
C LYS A 139 0.47 -20.23 16.10
N ILE A 140 1.06 -19.71 17.18
CA ILE A 140 0.85 -20.22 18.55
C ILE A 140 -0.28 -19.51 19.30
N GLY A 141 -0.94 -18.53 18.68
CA GLY A 141 -2.06 -17.79 19.26
C GLY A 141 -1.68 -16.72 20.30
N GLU A 142 -0.44 -16.25 20.31
CA GLU A 142 0.03 -15.20 21.22
C GLU A 142 -0.21 -13.77 20.70
N ASP A 143 -0.31 -13.59 19.38
CA ASP A 143 -0.45 -12.26 18.76
C ASP A 143 -1.19 -12.40 17.42
N PHE A 144 -2.16 -11.53 17.16
CA PHE A 144 -3.07 -11.66 16.02
C PHE A 144 -3.08 -10.38 15.20
N TYR A 145 -3.24 -10.54 13.89
CA TYR A 145 -3.62 -9.48 12.97
C TYR A 145 -4.91 -9.94 12.28
N ASN A 146 -5.95 -9.11 12.33
CA ASN A 146 -7.30 -9.47 11.89
C ASN A 146 -7.67 -8.84 10.54
N GLY A 147 -7.05 -7.71 10.23
CA GLY A 147 -7.23 -6.98 8.98
C GLY A 147 -6.23 -7.42 7.92
N LEU A 148 -4.96 -7.61 8.28
CA LEU A 148 -3.90 -7.97 7.32
C LEU A 148 -4.07 -9.40 6.79
N ASP A 149 -3.75 -9.58 5.51
CA ASP A 149 -3.58 -10.91 4.89
C ASP A 149 -2.16 -11.44 5.06
N GLY A 150 -1.21 -10.58 5.43
CA GLY A 150 0.10 -11.01 5.89
C GLY A 150 1.18 -9.94 5.79
N PHE A 151 2.41 -10.41 5.97
CA PHE A 151 3.64 -9.66 5.80
C PHE A 151 4.37 -10.21 4.59
N ILE A 152 5.06 -9.36 3.83
CA ILE A 152 5.85 -9.73 2.66
C ILE A 152 7.25 -9.14 2.82
N LEU A 153 8.27 -10.00 2.72
CA LEU A 153 9.67 -9.56 2.73
C LEU A 153 10.11 -9.09 1.35
N ALA A 154 10.39 -7.79 1.24
CA ALA A 154 10.62 -7.08 -0.03
C ALA A 154 11.88 -7.53 -0.78
N ASN A 155 12.85 -8.11 -0.08
CA ASN A 155 14.12 -8.61 -0.61
C ASN A 155 14.14 -10.15 -0.73
N THR A 156 12.98 -10.79 -0.82
CA THR A 156 12.88 -12.26 -0.98
C THR A 156 11.85 -12.63 -2.05
N GLU A 157 11.79 -13.92 -2.39
CA GLU A 157 10.83 -14.50 -3.35
C GLU A 157 9.35 -14.23 -2.98
N GLU A 158 9.05 -13.91 -1.73
CA GLU A 158 7.70 -13.48 -1.32
C GLU A 158 7.26 -12.23 -2.09
N PHE A 159 8.18 -11.28 -2.30
CA PHE A 159 7.91 -10.07 -3.04
C PHE A 159 7.76 -10.35 -4.54
N ASP A 160 8.58 -11.22 -5.10
CA ASP A 160 8.46 -11.64 -6.51
C ASP A 160 7.09 -12.25 -6.80
N LYS A 161 6.61 -13.11 -5.89
CA LYS A 161 5.27 -13.73 -5.97
C LYS A 161 4.16 -12.70 -5.89
N LEU A 162 4.28 -11.73 -4.99
CA LEU A 162 3.33 -10.62 -4.89
C LEU A 162 3.31 -9.84 -6.21
N VAL A 163 4.46 -9.40 -6.71
CA VAL A 163 4.55 -8.60 -7.94
C VAL A 163 3.99 -9.39 -9.13
N SER A 164 4.34 -10.67 -9.28
CA SER A 164 3.75 -11.52 -10.32
C SER A 164 2.24 -11.63 -10.22
N THR A 165 1.69 -11.65 -9.00
CA THR A 165 0.23 -11.66 -8.78
C THR A 165 -0.38 -10.33 -9.20
N LEU A 166 0.21 -9.21 -8.79
CA LEU A 166 -0.27 -7.87 -9.11
C LEU A 166 -0.23 -7.59 -10.63
N LYS A 167 0.81 -8.03 -11.33
CA LYS A 167 0.93 -7.92 -12.80
C LYS A 167 -0.18 -8.63 -13.55
N GLY A 168 -0.74 -9.69 -12.98
CA GLY A 168 -1.85 -10.44 -13.57
C GLY A 168 -3.22 -9.75 -13.45
N ILE A 169 -3.27 -8.55 -12.86
CA ILE A 169 -4.51 -7.82 -12.57
C ILE A 169 -4.50 -6.50 -13.35
N ASP A 170 -5.59 -6.23 -14.05
CA ASP A 170 -5.82 -4.94 -14.70
C ASP A 170 -6.39 -3.96 -13.68
N PHE A 171 -5.50 -3.26 -12.96
CA PHE A 171 -5.92 -2.19 -12.07
C PHE A 171 -6.47 -1.02 -12.89
N VAL A 172 -7.51 -0.37 -12.38
CA VAL A 172 -8.23 0.68 -13.11
C VAL A 172 -8.28 1.98 -12.31
N PRO A 173 -8.49 3.14 -12.97
CA PRO A 173 -8.85 4.36 -12.28
C PRO A 173 -10.05 4.15 -11.34
N SER A 174 -10.02 4.76 -10.15
CA SER A 174 -11.15 4.66 -9.23
C SER A 174 -12.37 5.38 -9.79
N GLU A 175 -13.54 4.77 -9.62
CA GLU A 175 -14.79 5.40 -10.02
C GLU A 175 -15.15 6.54 -9.07
N LYS A 176 -15.77 7.61 -9.59
CA LYS A 176 -16.39 8.63 -8.75
C LYS A 176 -17.68 8.07 -8.16
N ILE A 177 -17.69 7.82 -6.85
CA ILE A 177 -18.86 7.29 -6.16
C ILE A 177 -19.76 8.46 -5.70
N SER A 178 -21.04 8.43 -6.08
CA SER A 178 -22.04 9.31 -5.48
C SER A 178 -22.39 8.82 -4.07
N ILE A 179 -22.37 9.73 -3.09
CA ILE A 179 -22.70 9.42 -1.69
C ILE A 179 -24.19 9.11 -1.53
N ILE A 180 -25.05 9.68 -2.38
CA ILE A 180 -26.50 9.52 -2.32
C ILE A 180 -27.00 8.89 -3.63
N LYS A 181 -27.52 7.65 -3.54
CA LYS A 181 -28.04 6.91 -4.70
C LYS A 181 -29.34 7.49 -5.29
N LYS A 182 -30.14 8.18 -4.46
CA LYS A 182 -31.39 8.87 -4.85
C LYS A 182 -31.29 10.33 -4.44
N GLU A 183 -30.47 11.06 -5.19
CA GLU A 183 -30.20 12.49 -4.96
C GLU A 183 -31.43 13.38 -5.21
N ASP A 184 -32.45 12.86 -5.91
CA ASP A 184 -33.72 13.50 -6.19
C ASP A 184 -34.70 13.49 -5.01
N ARG A 185 -34.43 12.68 -3.96
CA ARG A 185 -35.29 12.58 -2.78
C ARG A 185 -34.76 13.43 -1.64
N TYR A 186 -34.92 14.73 -1.79
CA TYR A 186 -34.72 15.70 -0.71
C TYR A 186 -35.93 16.60 -0.58
N SER A 187 -36.18 17.06 0.64
CA SER A 187 -37.26 17.99 0.93
C SER A 187 -36.68 19.38 1.11
N THR A 188 -37.25 20.35 0.41
CA THR A 188 -37.09 21.78 0.71
C THR A 188 -38.37 22.26 1.39
N LEU A 189 -38.29 23.39 2.12
CA LEU A 189 -39.49 24.02 2.68
C LEU A 189 -40.54 24.30 1.59
N GLU A 190 -40.10 24.74 0.42
CA GLU A 190 -40.94 24.97 -0.76
C GLU A 190 -41.67 23.70 -1.23
N ASN A 191 -40.94 22.58 -1.39
CA ASN A 191 -41.53 21.31 -1.80
C ASN A 191 -42.49 20.75 -0.74
N LEU A 192 -42.23 21.01 0.55
CA LEU A 192 -43.09 20.58 1.66
C LEU A 192 -44.34 21.45 1.77
N ASN A 193 -44.22 22.77 1.66
CA ASN A 193 -45.37 23.69 1.68
C ASN A 193 -46.32 23.39 0.53
N THR A 194 -45.77 23.18 -0.68
CA THR A 194 -46.56 22.74 -1.84
C THR A 194 -47.25 21.40 -1.59
N LYS A 195 -46.57 20.46 -0.93
CA LYS A 195 -47.13 19.13 -0.63
C LYS A 195 -48.23 19.17 0.45
N PHE A 196 -48.17 20.12 1.37
CA PHE A 196 -49.08 20.23 2.52
C PHE A 196 -50.09 21.37 2.40
N ASP A 197 -50.18 22.03 1.24
CA ASP A 197 -51.06 23.19 0.99
C ASP A 197 -50.88 24.32 2.03
N LEU A 198 -49.62 24.62 2.40
CA LEU A 198 -49.24 25.68 3.34
C LEU A 198 -48.72 26.94 2.64
#